data_AF-A0A2R5GQ73-F1
#
_entry.id   AF-A0A2R5GQ73-F1
#
_cell.length_a   1.000
_cell.length_b   1.000
_cell.length_c   1.000
_cell.angle_alpha   90.00
_cell.angle_beta   90.00
_cell.angle_gamma   90.00
#
_symmetry.space_group_name_H-M   'P 1'
#
loop_
_entity.id
_entity.type
_entity.pdbx_description
1 polymer ?
#
loop_
_entity_poly.entity_id
_entity_poly.type
_entity_poly.pdbx_seq_one_letter_code
_entity_poly.pdbx_strand_id
1 'polypeptide(L)'
;MAARKGESRRKRSAQERDAQDKAADKEKEEVREDQVEDEEQDSDNDSGDEKAQKQTDKADSDINDEEEDEDEDEDEDEAQEEEEGEPEAKRARTSGNTRKVIVIIDDATLEPVKTSKGSYELLNCDDHIGLHKKLNKDMKRSRPDISHQMLLALLDSPLNKAGHLKIYIRTCQNILIEVSEHLRVPRTYKRFAGLMVQLLHKMKIRAVDGKKTLLKVVKNPVTRHLPPDARIFGMSVTGTLVDVHEFVPALDDSRPVVFIFGGFAHGHIQSDYAEAHLSVSEYPLSGACAVSRVMNAFEHKWNII
;
A
#
# COMPACT_ATOMS: atom_id res chain seq x y z
N MET A 1 -13.27 -55.22 -46.83
CA MET A 1 -12.07 -55.07 -45.97
C MET A 1 -11.99 -53.75 -45.19
N ALA A 2 -13.03 -52.89 -45.16
CA ALA A 2 -12.98 -51.60 -44.47
C ALA A 2 -13.58 -51.58 -43.05
N ALA A 3 -14.35 -52.60 -42.64
CA ALA A 3 -15.04 -52.61 -41.35
C ALA A 3 -14.14 -52.97 -40.13
N ARG A 4 -13.03 -53.69 -40.34
CA ARG A 4 -12.12 -54.11 -39.24
C ARG A 4 -11.15 -53.01 -38.75
N LYS A 5 -10.97 -51.91 -39.50
CA LYS A 5 -10.07 -50.80 -39.11
C LYS A 5 -10.72 -49.77 -38.17
N GLY A 6 -12.05 -49.68 -38.12
CA GLY A 6 -12.79 -48.73 -37.29
C GLY A 6 -12.87 -49.14 -35.80
N GLU A 7 -13.07 -50.43 -35.52
CA GLU A 7 -13.15 -50.93 -34.13
C GLU A 7 -11.79 -50.91 -33.41
N SER A 8 -10.69 -51.12 -34.14
CA SER A 8 -9.35 -51.10 -33.55
C SER A 8 -8.90 -49.69 -33.12
N ARG A 9 -9.34 -48.64 -33.83
CA ARG A 9 -9.09 -47.23 -33.44
C ARG A 9 -9.92 -46.79 -32.23
N ARG A 10 -11.19 -47.21 -32.14
CA ARG A 10 -12.05 -46.87 -30.99
C ARG A 10 -11.61 -47.57 -29.69
N LYS A 11 -11.10 -48.80 -29.77
CA LYS A 11 -10.54 -49.50 -28.61
C LYS A 11 -9.25 -48.85 -28.09
N ARG A 12 -8.36 -48.38 -28.99
CA ARG A 12 -7.14 -47.64 -28.58
C ARG A 12 -7.46 -46.30 -27.91
N SER A 13 -8.43 -45.55 -28.43
CA SER A 13 -8.82 -44.26 -27.83
C SER A 13 -9.55 -44.35 -26.50
N ALA A 14 -10.13 -45.51 -26.16
CA ALA A 14 -10.73 -45.75 -24.85
C ALA A 14 -9.66 -46.17 -23.83
N GLN A 15 -8.70 -46.99 -24.26
CA GLN A 15 -7.59 -47.45 -23.42
C GLN A 15 -6.62 -46.30 -23.04
N GLU A 16 -6.44 -45.31 -23.92
CA GLU A 16 -5.65 -44.09 -23.63
C GLU A 16 -6.34 -43.15 -22.62
N ARG A 17 -7.68 -43.09 -22.62
CA ARG A 17 -8.43 -42.26 -21.65
C ARG A 17 -8.44 -42.87 -20.25
N ASP A 18 -8.65 -44.19 -20.15
CA ASP A 18 -8.56 -44.91 -18.88
C ASP A 18 -7.14 -44.86 -18.29
N ALA A 19 -6.10 -44.75 -19.13
CA ALA A 19 -4.73 -44.58 -18.65
C ALA A 19 -4.46 -43.15 -18.14
N GLN A 20 -5.06 -42.13 -18.75
CA GLN A 20 -4.95 -40.74 -18.30
C GLN A 20 -5.71 -40.49 -16.99
N ASP A 21 -6.91 -41.06 -16.84
CA ASP A 21 -7.68 -40.92 -15.59
C ASP A 21 -6.98 -41.63 -14.41
N LYS A 22 -6.36 -42.79 -14.65
CA LYS A 22 -5.56 -43.48 -13.63
C LYS A 22 -4.27 -42.75 -13.26
N ALA A 23 -3.67 -42.00 -14.20
CA ALA A 23 -2.51 -41.16 -13.89
C ALA A 23 -2.90 -39.95 -13.04
N ALA A 24 -4.05 -39.33 -13.34
CA ALA A 24 -4.55 -38.18 -12.59
C ALA A 24 -5.00 -38.54 -11.15
N ASP A 25 -5.54 -39.74 -10.93
CA ASP A 25 -5.84 -40.20 -9.57
C ASP A 25 -4.57 -40.53 -8.78
N LYS A 26 -3.52 -41.01 -9.45
CA LYS A 26 -2.23 -41.29 -8.79
C LYS A 26 -1.50 -40.00 -8.37
N GLU A 27 -1.53 -38.95 -9.21
CA GLU A 27 -1.01 -37.61 -8.84
C GLU A 27 -1.78 -36.99 -7.67
N LYS A 28 -3.10 -37.24 -7.57
CA LYS A 28 -3.90 -36.74 -6.43
C LYS A 28 -3.65 -37.49 -5.12
N GLU A 29 -3.24 -38.74 -5.20
CA GLU A 29 -2.85 -39.54 -4.04
C GLU A 29 -1.46 -39.12 -3.53
N GLU A 30 -0.51 -38.87 -4.45
CA GLU A 30 0.85 -38.38 -4.13
C GLU A 30 0.80 -36.98 -3.48
N VAL A 31 -0.03 -36.05 -4.01
CA VAL A 31 -0.24 -34.72 -3.40
C VAL A 31 -0.92 -34.78 -2.03
N ARG A 32 -1.66 -35.86 -1.74
CA ARG A 32 -2.28 -36.06 -0.41
C ARG A 32 -1.31 -36.65 0.59
N GLU A 33 -0.36 -37.49 0.17
CA GLU A 33 0.69 -38.01 1.04
C GLU A 33 1.68 -36.90 1.41
N ASP A 34 2.09 -36.04 0.47
CA ASP A 34 2.97 -34.89 0.75
C ASP A 34 2.35 -33.90 1.76
N GLN A 35 1.03 -33.69 1.71
CA GLN A 35 0.33 -32.80 2.66
C GLN A 35 0.23 -33.36 4.08
N VAL A 36 0.31 -34.69 4.24
CA VAL A 36 0.29 -35.33 5.56
C VAL A 36 1.70 -35.34 6.17
N GLU A 37 2.75 -35.46 5.35
CA GLU A 37 4.15 -35.38 5.83
C GLU A 37 4.53 -33.96 6.32
N ASP A 38 3.99 -32.90 5.70
CA ASP A 38 4.20 -31.51 6.15
C ASP A 38 3.48 -31.20 7.49
N GLU A 39 2.31 -31.83 7.76
CA GLU A 39 1.60 -31.63 9.03
C GLU A 39 2.22 -32.38 10.22
N GLU A 40 2.97 -33.47 9.97
CA GLU A 40 3.65 -34.21 11.04
C GLU A 40 5.00 -33.59 11.48
N GLN A 41 5.62 -32.72 10.67
CA GLN A 41 6.91 -32.07 11.01
C GLN A 41 6.78 -30.80 11.88
N ASP A 42 5.60 -30.18 11.98
CA ASP A 42 5.38 -28.97 12.79
C ASP A 42 4.95 -29.27 14.25
N SER A 43 4.87 -30.55 14.65
CA SER A 43 4.41 -30.95 15.98
C SER A 43 5.51 -31.28 17.01
N ASP A 44 6.80 -31.28 16.62
CA ASP A 44 7.92 -31.67 17.49
C ASP A 44 8.88 -30.51 17.82
N ASN A 45 8.37 -29.40 18.39
CA ASN A 45 9.21 -28.45 19.13
C ASN A 45 8.43 -27.47 20.02
N ASP A 46 7.79 -27.98 21.08
CA ASP A 46 7.70 -27.24 22.35
C ASP A 46 7.38 -28.18 23.53
N SER A 47 8.42 -28.82 24.08
CA SER A 47 8.33 -29.42 25.40
C SER A 47 9.61 -29.13 26.19
N GLY A 48 9.51 -28.21 27.15
CA GLY A 48 10.56 -28.02 28.14
C GLY A 48 10.53 -26.67 28.83
N ASP A 49 9.57 -26.44 29.75
CA ASP A 49 9.86 -26.21 31.17
C ASP A 49 8.59 -25.77 31.93
N GLU A 50 7.88 -26.73 32.51
CA GLU A 50 7.03 -26.49 33.68
C GLU A 50 7.33 -27.60 34.70
N LYS A 51 8.05 -27.25 35.78
CA LYS A 51 7.73 -27.64 37.18
C LYS A 51 8.81 -27.20 38.18
N ALA A 52 8.61 -26.03 38.76
CA ALA A 52 8.82 -25.70 40.17
C ALA A 52 8.13 -24.33 40.35
N GLN A 53 7.23 -24.04 41.29
CA GLN A 53 7.04 -24.56 42.64
C GLN A 53 5.68 -24.04 43.13
N LYS A 54 4.87 -24.92 43.73
CA LYS A 54 3.65 -24.57 44.47
C LYS A 54 4.06 -24.24 45.91
N GLN A 55 3.68 -23.08 46.45
CA GLN A 55 2.94 -22.92 47.72
C GLN A 55 3.03 -21.51 48.32
N THR A 56 1.90 -21.11 48.95
CA THR A 56 1.72 -20.16 50.08
C THR A 56 1.91 -18.66 49.74
N ASP A 57 1.02 -17.71 50.03
CA ASP A 57 -0.03 -17.60 51.06
C ASP A 57 -1.14 -16.61 50.66
N LYS A 58 -2.29 -16.77 51.32
CA LYS A 58 -3.37 -15.78 51.48
C LYS A 58 -2.91 -14.59 52.35
N ALA A 59 -3.36 -13.37 52.03
CA ALA A 59 -4.18 -12.50 52.90
C ALA A 59 -4.19 -11.04 52.39
N ASP A 60 -5.37 -10.42 52.55
CA ASP A 60 -5.67 -8.98 52.65
C ASP A 60 -5.30 -8.06 51.47
N SER A 61 -6.10 -7.05 51.10
CA SER A 61 -7.38 -6.51 51.56
C SER A 61 -7.77 -5.41 50.56
N ASP A 62 -9.06 -5.18 50.40
CA ASP A 62 -9.76 -3.93 50.05
C ASP A 62 -8.95 -2.71 49.60
N ILE A 63 -9.42 -2.04 48.53
CA ILE A 63 -9.82 -0.61 48.55
C ILE A 63 -10.40 -0.19 47.17
N ASN A 64 -11.66 0.24 47.27
CA ASN A 64 -12.41 1.30 46.56
C ASN A 64 -12.63 1.27 45.04
N ASP A 65 -13.89 0.95 44.71
CA ASP A 65 -14.75 1.75 43.83
C ASP A 65 -14.64 3.25 44.17
N GLU A 66 -14.28 4.07 43.18
CA GLU A 66 -14.75 5.45 43.07
C GLU A 66 -15.18 5.66 41.61
N GLU A 67 -16.50 5.74 41.45
CA GLU A 67 -17.17 6.37 40.32
C GLU A 67 -16.82 7.86 40.35
N GLU A 68 -16.28 8.39 39.27
CA GLU A 68 -16.32 9.82 38.98
C GLU A 68 -17.11 10.00 37.69
N ASP A 69 -18.38 10.33 37.89
CA ASP A 69 -19.19 11.11 36.98
C ASP A 69 -18.50 12.47 36.80
N GLU A 70 -18.16 12.84 35.57
CA GLU A 70 -17.96 14.24 35.20
C GLU A 70 -18.82 14.58 33.99
N ASP A 71 -19.52 15.69 34.18
CA ASP A 71 -20.69 16.19 33.49
C ASP A 71 -20.47 16.58 32.02
N GLU A 72 -21.62 16.72 31.36
CA GLU A 72 -21.83 17.28 30.03
C GLU A 72 -21.25 18.69 29.88
N ASP A 73 -20.39 18.90 28.90
CA ASP A 73 -20.16 20.23 28.30
C ASP A 73 -20.58 20.19 26.83
N GLU A 74 -21.79 20.69 26.59
CA GLU A 74 -22.28 21.16 25.30
C GLU A 74 -21.59 22.49 24.95
N ASP A 75 -20.49 22.45 24.19
CA ASP A 75 -19.95 23.65 23.56
C ASP A 75 -20.45 23.74 22.10
N GLU A 76 -21.59 24.42 21.94
CA GLU A 76 -22.01 25.05 20.69
C GLU A 76 -21.08 26.24 20.38
N ASP A 77 -19.93 25.99 19.75
CA ASP A 77 -19.12 27.05 19.13
C ASP A 77 -19.42 27.13 17.63
N GLU A 78 -20.51 27.81 17.28
CA GLU A 78 -20.67 28.46 15.97
C GLU A 78 -19.71 29.65 15.86
N ALA A 79 -18.43 29.38 15.58
CA ALA A 79 -17.48 30.38 15.14
C ALA A 79 -17.27 30.26 13.63
N GLN A 80 -17.94 31.15 12.89
CA GLN A 80 -17.60 31.49 11.51
C GLN A 80 -16.18 32.07 11.49
N GLU A 81 -15.16 31.24 11.24
CA GLU A 81 -13.83 31.74 10.89
C GLU A 81 -13.86 32.24 9.43
N GLU A 82 -13.91 33.56 9.29
CA GLU A 82 -13.69 34.27 8.03
C GLU A 82 -12.30 33.90 7.47
N GLU A 83 -12.26 33.46 6.20
CA GLU A 83 -11.02 33.28 5.44
C GLU A 83 -10.33 34.63 5.26
N GLU A 84 -9.43 34.99 6.17
CA GLU A 84 -8.36 35.95 5.85
C GLU A 84 -7.32 35.24 4.98
N GLY A 85 -7.53 35.32 3.67
CA GLY A 85 -6.55 34.93 2.66
C GLY A 85 -5.26 35.73 2.83
N GLU A 86 -4.22 35.09 3.37
CA GLU A 86 -2.86 35.62 3.27
C GLU A 86 -2.51 35.82 1.79
N PRO A 87 -2.01 37.01 1.37
CA PRO A 87 -1.78 37.30 -0.02
C PRO A 87 -0.69 36.38 -0.59
N GLU A 88 -1.03 35.65 -1.66
CA GLU A 88 -0.17 34.73 -2.43
C GLU A 88 1.17 35.34 -2.88
N ALA A 89 1.32 36.66 -2.82
CA ALA A 89 2.49 37.42 -3.27
C ALA A 89 3.75 37.32 -2.37
N LYS A 90 3.70 36.71 -1.18
CA LYS A 90 4.87 36.61 -0.28
C LYS A 90 5.55 35.23 -0.22
N ARG A 91 5.06 34.22 -0.94
CA ARG A 91 5.76 32.92 -1.09
C ARG A 91 7.00 32.97 -1.99
N ALA A 92 7.24 34.07 -2.68
CA ALA A 92 8.33 34.21 -3.65
C ALA A 92 9.71 34.58 -3.07
N ARG A 93 9.92 34.48 -1.74
CA ARG A 93 11.21 34.83 -1.14
C ARG A 93 11.60 33.87 -0.02
N THR A 94 11.87 32.62 -0.37
CA THR A 94 12.98 31.74 0.11
C THR A 94 12.78 30.36 -0.55
N SER A 95 12.83 30.29 -1.87
CA SER A 95 12.89 29.00 -2.58
C SER A 95 14.02 29.14 -3.58
N GLY A 96 15.22 28.72 -3.18
CA GLY A 96 16.19 28.29 -4.18
C GLY A 96 15.47 27.28 -5.06
N ASN A 97 15.54 27.43 -6.38
CA ASN A 97 14.88 26.60 -7.37
C ASN A 97 15.26 25.12 -7.18
N THR A 98 14.59 24.42 -6.27
CA THR A 98 14.90 23.03 -5.94
C THR A 98 14.13 22.15 -6.89
N ARG A 99 14.86 21.54 -7.82
CA ARG A 99 14.38 20.42 -8.63
C ARG A 99 13.68 19.39 -7.73
N LYS A 100 12.48 18.95 -8.08
CA LYS A 100 11.74 17.91 -7.33
C LYS A 100 11.20 16.86 -8.28
N VAL A 101 11.35 15.59 -7.90
CA VAL A 101 10.57 14.50 -8.48
C VAL A 101 9.23 14.43 -7.76
N ILE A 102 8.15 14.27 -8.52
CA ILE A 102 6.82 14.07 -7.96
C ILE A 102 6.44 12.60 -8.15
N VAL A 103 6.01 11.95 -7.07
CA VAL A 103 5.51 10.59 -7.10
C VAL A 103 4.03 10.58 -6.76
N ILE A 104 3.24 9.89 -7.58
CA ILE A 104 1.83 9.64 -7.34
C ILE A 104 1.66 8.14 -7.09
N ILE A 105 1.23 7.76 -5.89
CA ILE A 105 0.75 6.40 -5.62
C ILE A 105 -0.73 6.37 -6.00
N ASP A 106 -1.05 5.64 -7.05
CA ASP A 106 -2.36 5.66 -7.69
C ASP A 106 -3.21 4.43 -7.35
N ASP A 107 -4.52 4.64 -7.22
CA ASP A 107 -5.50 3.61 -6.84
C ASP A 107 -5.09 2.83 -5.57
N ALA A 108 -4.61 3.58 -4.58
CA ALA A 108 -4.19 3.08 -3.28
C ALA A 108 -5.38 2.56 -2.46
N THR A 109 -5.28 1.35 -1.92
CA THR A 109 -6.38 0.72 -1.16
C THR A 109 -6.40 1.16 0.30
N LEU A 110 -6.72 2.44 0.52
CA LEU A 110 -6.86 3.07 1.84
C LEU A 110 -8.35 3.41 2.08
N GLU A 111 -9.08 2.47 2.68
CA GLU A 111 -10.52 2.60 2.94
C GLU A 111 -10.83 2.32 4.42
N PRO A 112 -11.38 3.29 5.18
CA PRO A 112 -11.76 3.08 6.56
C PRO A 112 -13.10 2.34 6.62
N VAL A 113 -13.17 1.30 7.46
CA VAL A 113 -14.39 0.51 7.71
C VAL A 113 -14.68 0.44 9.19
N LYS A 114 -15.98 0.42 9.53
CA LYS A 114 -16.43 0.21 10.90
C LYS A 114 -16.48 -1.29 11.18
N THR A 115 -15.75 -1.72 12.21
CA THR A 115 -15.74 -3.12 12.64
C THR A 115 -16.99 -3.44 13.48
N SER A 116 -17.25 -4.73 13.71
CA SER A 116 -18.32 -5.17 14.62
C SER A 116 -18.10 -4.73 16.07
N LYS A 117 -16.86 -4.41 16.45
CA LYS A 117 -16.48 -3.90 17.77
C LYS A 117 -16.71 -2.39 17.92
N GLY A 118 -17.19 -1.73 16.86
CA GLY A 118 -17.45 -0.28 16.85
C GLY A 118 -16.22 0.58 16.53
N SER A 119 -15.02 0.01 16.47
CA SER A 119 -13.79 0.70 16.05
C SER A 119 -13.76 0.96 14.54
N TYR A 120 -13.07 2.02 14.13
CA TYR A 120 -12.73 2.25 12.72
C TYR A 120 -11.33 1.72 12.43
N GLU A 121 -11.24 0.87 11.41
CA GLU A 121 -10.00 0.23 10.98
C GLU A 121 -9.85 0.33 9.48
N LEU A 122 -8.60 0.22 8.99
CA LEU A 122 -8.33 0.25 7.56
C LEU A 122 -8.62 -1.13 6.97
N LEU A 123 -9.43 -1.18 5.93
CA LEU A 123 -9.84 -2.42 5.29
C LEU A 123 -8.61 -3.17 4.75
N ASN A 124 -8.43 -4.41 5.19
CA ASN A 124 -7.32 -5.29 4.79
C ASN A 124 -7.82 -6.71 4.48
N CYS A 125 -6.99 -7.51 3.82
CA CYS A 125 -7.34 -8.89 3.46
C CYS A 125 -7.38 -9.84 4.66
N ASP A 126 -6.53 -9.62 5.67
CA ASP A 126 -6.29 -10.59 6.74
C ASP A 126 -7.30 -10.47 7.89
N ASP A 127 -7.54 -9.25 8.40
CA ASP A 127 -8.37 -9.03 9.60
C ASP A 127 -9.87 -8.94 9.26
N HIS A 128 -10.22 -8.62 8.00
CA HIS A 128 -11.58 -8.20 7.63
C HIS A 128 -12.31 -9.15 6.66
N ILE A 129 -11.99 -10.45 6.67
CA ILE A 129 -12.58 -11.47 5.78
C ILE A 129 -14.12 -11.42 5.77
N GLY A 130 -14.75 -11.28 6.95
CA GLY A 130 -16.21 -11.21 7.07
C GLY A 130 -16.82 -9.93 6.49
N LEU A 131 -16.10 -8.80 6.55
CA LEU A 131 -16.57 -7.53 6.00
C LEU A 131 -16.50 -7.53 4.47
N HIS A 132 -15.50 -8.16 3.86
CA HIS A 132 -15.42 -8.31 2.40
C HIS A 132 -16.66 -9.00 1.82
N LYS A 133 -17.11 -10.08 2.48
CA LYS A 133 -18.33 -10.80 2.09
C LYS A 133 -19.58 -9.92 2.17
N LYS A 134 -19.68 -9.07 3.20
CA LYS A 134 -20.81 -8.15 3.38
C LYS A 134 -20.80 -7.00 2.37
N LEU A 135 -19.62 -6.47 2.06
CA LEU A 135 -19.42 -5.35 1.14
C LEU A 135 -19.40 -5.80 -0.33
N ASN A 136 -19.47 -7.11 -0.59
CA ASN A 136 -19.32 -7.71 -1.92
C ASN A 136 -18.04 -7.22 -2.63
N LYS A 137 -16.94 -7.15 -1.86
CA LYS A 137 -15.62 -6.71 -2.34
C LYS A 137 -14.65 -7.88 -2.43
N ASP A 138 -13.73 -7.80 -3.38
CA ASP A 138 -12.65 -8.78 -3.52
C ASP A 138 -11.62 -8.58 -2.40
N MET A 139 -11.48 -9.60 -1.57
CA MET A 139 -10.53 -9.65 -0.47
C MET A 139 -9.08 -9.43 -0.96
N LYS A 140 -8.72 -9.98 -2.13
CA LYS A 140 -7.35 -9.90 -2.66
C LYS A 140 -6.93 -8.49 -3.05
N ARG A 141 -7.89 -7.58 -3.24
CA ARG A 141 -7.62 -6.18 -3.59
C ARG A 141 -7.30 -5.31 -2.38
N SER A 142 -7.76 -5.68 -1.19
CA SER A 142 -7.65 -4.83 0.00
C SER A 142 -6.28 -4.97 0.65
N ARG A 143 -5.29 -4.31 0.04
CA ARG A 143 -3.87 -4.41 0.35
C ARG A 143 -3.26 -3.04 0.68
N PRO A 144 -3.70 -2.40 1.78
CA PRO A 144 -3.14 -1.13 2.25
C PRO A 144 -1.65 -1.20 2.59
N ASP A 145 -1.12 -2.39 2.87
CA ASP A 145 0.29 -2.65 3.11
C ASP A 145 1.19 -2.30 1.92
N ILE A 146 0.68 -2.37 0.68
CA ILE A 146 1.43 -1.97 -0.52
C ILE A 146 1.75 -0.47 -0.46
N SER A 147 0.75 0.36 -0.15
CA SER A 147 0.94 1.81 0.00
C SER A 147 1.85 2.13 1.19
N HIS A 148 1.74 1.37 2.27
CA HIS A 148 2.62 1.49 3.44
C HIS A 148 4.09 1.26 3.04
N GLN A 149 4.39 0.14 2.38
CA GLN A 149 5.75 -0.20 1.94
C GLN A 149 6.31 0.82 0.95
N MET A 150 5.51 1.27 0.00
CA MET A 150 5.91 2.32 -0.95
C MET A 150 6.24 3.63 -0.24
N LEU A 151 5.43 4.05 0.73
CA LEU A 151 5.71 5.25 1.52
C LEU A 151 6.97 5.13 2.37
N LEU A 152 7.24 3.96 2.95
CA LEU A 152 8.49 3.70 3.66
C LEU A 152 9.68 3.85 2.71
N ALA A 153 9.63 3.25 1.52
CA ALA A 153 10.68 3.35 0.50
C ALA A 153 10.91 4.80 0.03
N LEU A 154 9.82 5.54 -0.26
CA LEU A 154 9.89 6.93 -0.70
C LEU A 154 10.47 7.84 0.37
N LEU A 155 9.93 7.81 1.60
CA LEU A 155 10.29 8.78 2.63
C LEU A 155 11.64 8.49 3.28
N ASP A 156 12.16 7.28 3.17
CA ASP A 156 13.52 6.93 3.60
C ASP A 156 14.58 7.18 2.55
N SER A 157 14.21 7.33 1.28
CA SER A 157 15.16 7.63 0.21
C SER A 157 16.03 8.86 0.54
N PRO A 158 17.35 8.81 0.29
CA PRO A 158 18.21 9.99 0.30
C PRO A 158 17.61 11.16 -0.49
N LEU A 159 16.92 10.87 -1.60
CA LEU A 159 16.20 11.85 -2.40
C LEU A 159 15.19 12.67 -1.60
N ASN A 160 14.38 12.00 -0.76
CA ASN A 160 13.44 12.69 0.13
C ASN A 160 14.15 13.46 1.24
N LYS A 161 15.22 12.88 1.84
CA LYS A 161 15.99 13.56 2.90
C LYS A 161 16.66 14.84 2.39
N ALA A 162 17.02 14.88 1.11
CA ALA A 162 17.54 16.06 0.43
C ALA A 162 16.46 17.08 0.01
N GLY A 163 15.18 16.82 0.26
CA GLY A 163 14.08 17.74 -0.05
C GLY A 163 13.67 17.76 -1.54
N HIS A 164 14.09 16.75 -2.30
CA HIS A 164 13.89 16.66 -3.75
C HIS A 164 12.71 15.75 -4.16
N LEU A 165 11.85 15.38 -3.22
CA LEU A 165 10.71 14.50 -3.45
C LEU A 165 9.40 15.18 -3.02
N LYS A 166 8.34 15.03 -3.83
CA LYS A 166 6.97 15.35 -3.45
C LYS A 166 6.09 14.13 -3.69
N ILE A 167 5.21 13.81 -2.75
CA ILE A 167 4.41 12.58 -2.81
C ILE A 167 2.93 12.92 -2.72
N TYR A 168 2.14 12.30 -3.60
CA TYR A 168 0.69 12.24 -3.52
C TYR A 168 0.21 10.80 -3.49
N ILE A 169 -0.92 10.56 -2.84
CA ILE A 169 -1.62 9.28 -2.85
C ILE A 169 -3.04 9.54 -3.34
N ARG A 170 -3.45 8.89 -4.43
CA ARG A 170 -4.85 8.83 -4.85
C ARG A 170 -5.40 7.48 -4.43
N THR A 171 -6.41 7.48 -3.56
CA THR A 171 -7.03 6.23 -3.10
C THR A 171 -7.99 5.67 -4.14
N CYS A 172 -8.37 4.40 -3.99
CA CYS A 172 -9.41 3.75 -4.80
C CYS A 172 -10.80 4.39 -4.67
N GLN A 173 -11.02 5.14 -3.58
CA GLN A 173 -12.22 5.96 -3.37
C GLN A 173 -12.08 7.38 -3.94
N ASN A 174 -11.07 7.62 -4.78
CA ASN A 174 -10.76 8.90 -5.40
C ASN A 174 -10.51 10.03 -4.37
N ILE A 175 -9.90 9.70 -3.22
CA ILE A 175 -9.43 10.70 -2.25
C ILE A 175 -7.98 11.01 -2.57
N LEU A 176 -7.63 12.29 -2.72
CA LEU A 176 -6.26 12.71 -2.98
C LEU A 176 -5.61 13.22 -1.70
N ILE A 177 -4.47 12.65 -1.34
CA ILE A 177 -3.71 12.95 -0.14
C ILE A 177 -2.36 13.52 -0.55
N GLU A 178 -2.02 14.70 -0.04
CA GLU A 178 -0.68 15.27 -0.08
C GLU A 178 0.12 14.81 1.15
N VAL A 179 1.33 14.32 0.91
CA VAL A 179 2.24 13.83 1.95
C VAL A 179 3.43 14.76 2.08
N SER A 180 3.70 15.21 3.31
CA SER A 180 4.87 16.03 3.62
C SER A 180 6.16 15.21 3.59
N GLU A 181 7.23 15.77 3.02
CA GLU A 181 8.60 15.21 3.07
C GLU A 181 9.11 14.99 4.51
N HIS A 182 8.54 15.70 5.49
CA HIS A 182 8.89 15.59 6.91
C HIS A 182 8.12 14.49 7.67
N LEU A 183 7.16 13.82 7.02
CA LEU A 183 6.39 12.75 7.64
C LEU A 183 7.33 11.59 8.03
N ARG A 184 7.32 11.21 9.30
CA ARG A 184 7.89 9.94 9.76
C ARG A 184 6.80 8.88 9.73
N VAL A 185 6.78 8.06 8.68
CA VAL A 185 5.77 6.99 8.54
C VAL A 185 5.98 5.94 9.63
N PRO A 186 4.92 5.53 10.34
CA PRO A 186 5.03 4.43 11.30
C PRO A 186 5.55 3.16 10.64
N ARG A 187 6.54 2.50 11.25
CA ARG A 187 7.17 1.30 10.69
C ARG A 187 6.29 0.06 10.77
N THR A 188 5.44 -0.03 11.78
CA THR A 188 4.50 -1.13 11.92
C THR A 188 3.19 -0.82 11.21
N TYR A 189 2.66 -1.81 10.50
CA TYR A 189 1.42 -1.66 9.73
C TYR A 189 0.25 -1.19 10.60
N LYS A 190 0.06 -1.77 11.81
CA LYS A 190 -1.04 -1.40 12.72
C LYS A 190 -1.06 0.10 13.07
N ARG A 191 0.12 0.72 13.29
CA ARG A 191 0.22 2.16 13.56
C ARG A 191 -0.03 3.00 12.30
N PHE A 192 0.45 2.53 11.14
CA PHE A 192 0.16 3.17 9.86
C PHE A 192 -1.35 3.16 9.57
N ALA A 193 -2.03 2.04 9.77
CA ALA A 193 -3.47 1.92 9.58
C ALA A 193 -4.25 2.91 10.46
N GLY A 194 -3.91 3.00 11.75
CA GLY A 194 -4.51 3.99 12.65
C GLY A 194 -4.29 5.43 12.20
N LEU A 195 -3.08 5.77 11.73
CA LEU A 195 -2.78 7.10 11.18
C LEU A 195 -3.61 7.41 9.92
N MET A 196 -3.79 6.44 9.02
CA MET A 196 -4.60 6.63 7.81
C MET A 196 -6.08 6.79 8.13
N VAL A 197 -6.63 6.01 9.08
CA VAL A 197 -8.01 6.18 9.56
C VAL A 197 -8.19 7.58 10.15
N GLN A 198 -7.26 8.02 11.01
CA GLN A 198 -7.30 9.36 11.59
C GLN A 198 -7.25 10.46 10.51
N LEU A 199 -6.39 10.29 9.48
CA LEU A 199 -6.30 11.22 8.36
C LEU A 199 -7.62 11.32 7.60
N LEU A 200 -8.24 10.19 7.29
CA LEU A 200 -9.47 10.16 6.49
C LEU A 200 -10.68 10.71 7.27
N HIS A 201 -10.64 10.68 8.60
CA HIS A 201 -11.67 11.31 9.44
C HIS A 201 -11.42 12.81 9.63
N LYS A 202 -10.18 13.21 9.93
CA LYS A 202 -9.83 14.61 10.27
C LYS A 202 -9.43 15.46 9.06
N MET A 203 -9.27 14.85 7.89
CA MET A 203 -8.80 15.45 6.62
C MET A 203 -7.40 16.07 6.64
N LYS A 204 -6.76 16.20 7.81
CA LYS A 204 -5.39 16.69 8.00
C LYS A 204 -4.78 16.08 9.26
N ILE A 205 -3.46 15.84 9.21
CA ILE A 205 -2.64 15.49 10.38
C ILE A 205 -1.55 16.53 10.52
N ARG A 206 -1.42 17.10 11.72
CA ARG A 206 -0.34 18.04 12.07
C ARG A 206 0.74 17.34 12.87
N ALA A 207 1.93 17.92 12.87
CA ALA A 207 3.00 17.55 13.77
C ALA A 207 2.59 17.80 15.23
N VAL A 208 3.27 17.14 16.18
CA VAL A 208 2.98 17.23 17.61
C VAL A 208 3.09 18.68 18.13
N ASP A 209 3.97 19.48 17.53
CA ASP A 209 4.12 20.92 17.82
C ASP A 209 3.05 21.81 17.17
N GLY A 210 2.14 21.23 16.39
CA GLY A 210 1.03 21.90 15.69
C GLY A 210 1.43 22.73 14.46
N LYS A 211 2.72 23.04 14.27
CA LYS A 211 3.19 24.04 13.29
C LYS A 211 3.12 23.55 11.85
N LYS A 212 3.42 22.27 11.62
CA LYS A 212 3.51 21.70 10.26
C LYS A 212 2.39 20.70 10.01
N THR A 213 1.75 20.80 8.85
CA THR A 213 0.83 19.76 8.35
C THR A 213 1.65 18.65 7.69
N LEU A 214 1.50 17.41 8.16
CA LEU A 214 2.25 16.25 7.70
C LEU A 214 1.49 15.47 6.61
N LEU A 215 0.17 15.39 6.74
CA LEU A 215 -0.73 14.76 5.77
C LEU A 215 -1.95 15.64 5.59
N LYS A 216 -2.41 15.80 4.35
CA LYS A 216 -3.59 16.61 4.04
C LYS A 216 -4.39 16.00 2.91
N VAL A 217 -5.69 15.87 3.08
CA VAL A 217 -6.61 15.57 1.97
C VAL A 217 -6.80 16.85 1.16
N VAL A 218 -6.58 16.76 -0.15
CA VAL A 218 -6.66 17.87 -1.10
C VAL A 218 -7.68 17.56 -2.21
N LYS A 219 -8.16 18.60 -2.90
CA LYS A 219 -9.19 18.46 -3.93
C LYS A 219 -8.63 17.84 -5.20
N ASN A 220 -9.39 16.95 -5.84
CA ASN A 220 -9.08 16.44 -7.17
C ASN A 220 -9.29 17.49 -8.29
N PRO A 221 -8.76 17.26 -9.51
CA PRO A 221 -7.80 16.20 -9.89
C PRO A 221 -6.36 16.51 -9.45
N VAL A 222 -5.52 15.49 -9.39
CA VAL A 222 -4.10 15.62 -9.00
C VAL A 222 -3.33 16.60 -9.89
N THR A 223 -3.70 16.70 -11.18
CA THR A 223 -3.08 17.61 -12.17
C THR A 223 -3.13 19.08 -11.77
N ARG A 224 -4.10 19.50 -10.94
CA ARG A 224 -4.16 20.88 -10.40
C ARG A 224 -3.01 21.22 -9.44
N HIS A 225 -2.37 20.20 -8.87
CA HIS A 225 -1.29 20.35 -7.89
C HIS A 225 0.09 20.00 -8.47
N LEU A 226 0.14 19.72 -9.77
CA LEU A 226 1.38 19.47 -10.49
C LEU A 226 1.89 20.79 -11.09
N PRO A 227 3.22 21.00 -11.13
CA PRO A 227 3.79 22.13 -11.85
C PRO A 227 3.39 22.14 -13.34
N PRO A 228 3.31 23.33 -13.97
CA PRO A 228 3.12 23.42 -15.41
C PRO A 228 4.28 22.75 -16.15
N ASP A 229 3.99 22.26 -17.36
CA ASP A 229 4.95 21.59 -18.27
C ASP A 229 5.67 20.37 -17.69
N ALA A 230 5.15 19.80 -16.59
CA ALA A 230 5.70 18.58 -16.01
C ALA A 230 5.62 17.40 -16.99
N ARG A 231 6.72 16.63 -17.09
CA ARG A 231 6.75 15.34 -17.81
C ARG A 231 6.08 14.29 -16.93
N ILE A 232 5.04 13.62 -17.42
CA ILE A 232 4.27 12.65 -16.62
C ILE A 232 4.39 11.25 -17.19
N PHE A 233 4.92 10.32 -16.41
CA PHE A 233 5.10 8.92 -16.79
C PHE A 233 4.34 7.98 -15.86
N GLY A 234 3.57 7.05 -16.42
CA GLY A 234 2.98 5.94 -15.69
C GLY A 234 3.94 4.76 -15.63
N MET A 235 3.98 4.03 -14.52
CA MET A 235 4.76 2.80 -14.41
C MET A 235 3.88 1.59 -14.69
N SER A 236 4.30 0.70 -15.59
CA SER A 236 3.55 -0.51 -15.94
C SER A 236 4.49 -1.63 -16.34
N VAL A 237 4.16 -2.86 -15.94
CA VAL A 237 4.87 -4.08 -16.38
C VAL A 237 4.78 -4.26 -17.90
N THR A 238 3.67 -3.82 -18.51
CA THR A 238 3.43 -3.86 -19.96
C THR A 238 3.81 -2.56 -20.67
N GLY A 239 4.47 -1.63 -19.97
CA GLY A 239 4.96 -0.38 -20.54
C GLY A 239 6.19 -0.57 -21.43
N THR A 240 6.66 0.51 -22.06
CA THR A 240 7.91 0.49 -22.82
C THR A 240 9.07 0.21 -21.87
N LEU A 241 9.78 -0.89 -22.10
CA LEU A 241 10.96 -1.24 -21.31
C LEU A 241 12.06 -0.20 -21.50
N VAL A 242 12.55 0.36 -20.40
CA VAL A 242 13.63 1.33 -20.37
C VAL A 242 14.68 0.95 -19.34
N ASP A 243 15.95 1.21 -19.65
CA ASP A 243 16.98 1.28 -18.61
C ASP A 243 16.82 2.60 -17.86
N VAL A 244 16.51 2.51 -16.57
CA VAL A 244 16.30 3.67 -15.72
C VAL A 244 17.58 4.52 -15.57
N HIS A 245 18.75 3.90 -15.65
CA HIS A 245 20.04 4.58 -15.56
C HIS A 245 20.44 5.31 -16.84
N GLU A 246 19.81 5.01 -17.98
CA GLU A 246 19.93 5.79 -19.21
C GLU A 246 18.81 6.82 -19.33
N PHE A 247 17.58 6.42 -19.00
CA PHE A 247 16.38 7.23 -19.13
C PHE A 247 16.41 8.47 -18.23
N VAL A 248 16.70 8.31 -16.93
CA VAL A 248 16.65 9.42 -15.96
C VAL A 248 17.69 10.51 -16.27
N PRO A 249 18.96 10.19 -16.59
CA PRO A 249 19.93 11.19 -17.04
C PRO A 249 19.53 11.92 -18.32
N ALA A 250 18.83 11.25 -19.25
CA ALA A 250 18.36 11.86 -20.49
C ALA A 250 17.17 12.84 -20.32
N LEU A 251 16.52 12.85 -19.15
CA LEU A 251 15.45 13.81 -18.85
C LEU A 251 16.03 15.23 -18.70
N ASP A 252 15.27 16.21 -19.18
CA ASP A 252 15.60 17.63 -19.01
C ASP A 252 15.36 18.07 -17.55
N ASP A 253 16.42 18.50 -16.86
CA ASP A 253 16.36 18.99 -15.48
C ASP A 253 15.61 20.33 -15.34
N SER A 254 15.34 21.03 -16.44
CA SER A 254 14.54 22.26 -16.42
C SER A 254 13.04 22.00 -16.26
N ARG A 255 12.58 20.79 -16.57
CA ARG A 255 11.18 20.39 -16.52
C ARG A 255 10.91 19.50 -15.30
N PRO A 256 9.86 19.79 -14.50
CA PRO A 256 9.44 18.90 -13.42
C PRO A 256 9.07 17.52 -13.98
N VAL A 257 9.31 16.47 -13.20
CA VAL A 257 9.02 15.09 -13.61
C VAL A 257 8.11 14.42 -12.59
N VAL A 258 7.09 13.75 -13.10
CA VAL A 258 6.07 13.05 -12.33
C VAL A 258 6.09 11.57 -12.71
N PHE A 259 6.15 10.69 -11.71
CA PHE A 259 6.00 9.25 -11.89
C PHE A 259 4.77 8.75 -11.15
N ILE A 260 3.93 7.98 -11.84
CA ILE A 260 2.72 7.38 -11.29
C ILE A 260 2.98 5.89 -11.08
N PHE A 261 2.79 5.40 -9.87
CA PHE A 261 2.96 3.99 -9.49
C PHE A 261 1.64 3.43 -8.96
N GLY A 262 1.33 2.18 -9.26
CA GLY A 262 0.13 1.51 -8.72
C GLY A 262 0.28 1.17 -7.24
N GLY A 263 -0.67 1.61 -6.42
CA GLY A 263 -0.81 1.30 -4.99
C GLY A 263 -1.80 0.17 -4.70
N PHE A 264 -2.00 -0.73 -5.68
CA PHE A 264 -2.96 -1.83 -5.65
C PHE A 264 -2.26 -3.19 -5.85
N ALA A 265 -2.94 -4.27 -5.47
CA ALA A 265 -2.41 -5.63 -5.61
C ALA A 265 -2.41 -6.15 -7.06
N HIS A 266 -3.49 -5.89 -7.79
CA HIS A 266 -3.68 -6.34 -9.18
C HIS A 266 -4.44 -5.28 -9.96
N GLY A 267 -3.96 -4.94 -11.16
CA GLY A 267 -4.57 -3.92 -12.01
C GLY A 267 -3.56 -3.23 -12.91
N HIS A 268 -4.00 -2.17 -13.57
CA HIS A 268 -3.17 -1.31 -14.40
C HIS A 268 -3.51 0.15 -14.08
N ILE A 269 -2.49 1.00 -14.04
CA ILE A 269 -2.68 2.44 -13.85
C ILE A 269 -3.54 2.97 -15.00
N GLN A 270 -4.65 3.61 -14.66
CA GLN A 270 -5.54 4.29 -15.60
C GLN A 270 -5.34 5.80 -15.43
N SER A 271 -4.47 6.37 -16.26
CA SER A 271 -4.15 7.80 -16.24
C SER A 271 -4.23 8.36 -17.66
N ASP A 272 -5.22 9.21 -17.90
CA ASP A 272 -5.44 9.94 -19.15
C ASP A 272 -4.46 11.11 -19.35
N TYR A 273 -3.75 11.50 -18.28
CA TYR A 273 -2.78 12.60 -18.28
C TYR A 273 -1.32 12.12 -18.30
N ALA A 274 -1.06 10.81 -18.40
CA ALA A 274 0.29 10.29 -18.55
C ALA A 274 0.71 10.35 -20.03
N GLU A 275 1.93 10.81 -20.31
CA GLU A 275 2.46 10.87 -21.67
C GLU A 275 2.81 9.48 -22.23
N ALA A 276 3.30 8.60 -21.35
CA ALA A 276 3.69 7.24 -21.69
C ALA A 276 3.67 6.35 -20.44
N HIS A 277 3.55 5.03 -20.68
CA HIS A 277 3.77 4.02 -19.65
C HIS A 277 5.12 3.34 -19.84
N LEU A 278 5.94 3.33 -18.79
CA LEU A 278 7.30 2.79 -18.79
C LEU A 278 7.37 1.53 -17.93
N SER A 279 8.16 0.56 -18.37
CA SER A 279 8.60 -0.56 -17.55
C SER A 279 10.09 -0.41 -17.25
N VAL A 280 10.50 -0.61 -16.00
CA VAL A 280 11.92 -0.59 -15.59
C VAL A 280 12.51 -2.00 -15.48
N SER A 281 11.75 -3.04 -15.81
CA SER A 281 12.20 -4.43 -15.68
C SER A 281 11.44 -5.36 -16.63
N GLU A 282 12.11 -6.42 -17.09
CA GLU A 282 11.45 -7.53 -17.81
C GLU A 282 10.56 -8.38 -16.88
N TYR A 283 10.74 -8.24 -15.57
CA TYR A 283 10.00 -8.96 -14.54
C TYR A 283 8.98 -8.03 -13.84
N PRO A 284 7.82 -8.56 -13.42
CA PRO A 284 6.91 -7.81 -12.55
C PRO A 284 7.61 -7.44 -11.23
N LEU A 285 7.53 -6.17 -10.83
CA LEU A 285 8.09 -5.69 -9.58
C LEU A 285 6.98 -5.29 -8.59
N SER A 286 7.27 -5.41 -7.29
CA SER A 286 6.45 -4.75 -6.28
C SER A 286 6.51 -3.23 -6.43
N GLY A 287 5.46 -2.54 -6.00
CA GLY A 287 5.42 -1.06 -6.04
C GLY A 287 6.62 -0.42 -5.34
N ALA A 288 6.99 -0.94 -4.17
CA ALA A 288 8.15 -0.46 -3.41
C ALA A 288 9.48 -0.66 -4.17
N CYS A 289 9.68 -1.82 -4.82
CA CYS A 289 10.88 -2.09 -5.61
C CYS A 289 10.96 -1.19 -6.85
N ALA A 290 9.85 -1.05 -7.58
CA ALA A 290 9.80 -0.18 -8.77
C ALA A 290 10.10 1.29 -8.40
N VAL A 291 9.51 1.79 -7.32
CA VAL A 291 9.79 3.12 -6.79
C VAL A 291 11.27 3.27 -6.45
N SER A 292 11.84 2.37 -5.64
CA SER A 292 13.24 2.45 -5.21
C SER A 292 14.20 2.50 -6.40
N ARG A 293 13.95 1.72 -7.46
CA ARG A 293 14.79 1.73 -8.68
C ARG A 293 14.77 3.09 -9.37
N VAL A 294 13.60 3.72 -9.50
CA VAL A 294 13.49 5.05 -10.10
C VAL A 294 14.13 6.12 -9.21
N MET A 295 13.85 6.10 -7.90
CA MET A 295 14.42 7.07 -6.97
C MET A 295 15.95 7.00 -6.95
N ASN A 296 16.52 5.79 -6.97
CA ASN A 296 17.96 5.59 -6.98
C ASN A 296 18.64 6.16 -8.25
N ALA A 297 17.98 6.07 -9.40
CA ALA A 297 18.49 6.68 -10.62
C ALA A 297 18.53 8.22 -10.53
N PHE A 298 17.55 8.84 -9.86
CA PHE A 298 17.58 10.29 -9.57
C PHE A 298 18.66 10.65 -8.56
N GLU A 299 18.85 9.85 -7.52
CA GLU A 299 19.93 10.03 -6.55
C GLU A 299 21.29 10.06 -7.25
N HIS A 300 21.53 9.11 -8.16
CA HIS A 300 22.74 9.05 -8.96
C HIS A 300 22.87 10.27 -9.89
N LYS A 301 21.82 10.63 -10.66
CA LYS A 301 21.84 11.81 -11.54
C LYS A 301 22.16 13.10 -10.77
N TRP A 302 21.65 13.21 -9.55
CA TRP A 302 21.72 14.42 -8.76
C TRP A 302 22.87 14.43 -7.74
N ASN A 303 23.73 13.41 -7.76
CA ASN A 303 24.85 13.22 -6.83
C ASN A 303 24.43 13.28 -5.35
N ILE A 304 23.33 12.60 -5.03
CA ILE A 304 22.85 12.43 -3.66
C ILE A 304 23.34 11.06 -3.19
N ILE A 305 24.20 11.05 -2.18
CA ILE A 305 24.90 9.88 -1.65
C ILE A 305 24.45 9.61 -0.21
#